data_AF-A0A6B3GIX5-F1
#
_entry.id   AF-A0A6B3GIX5-F1
#
_cell.length_a   1.000
_cell.length_b   1.000
_cell.length_c   1.000
_cell.angle_alpha   90.00
_cell.angle_beta   90.00
_cell.angle_gamma   90.00
#
_symmetry.space_group_name_H-M   'P 1'
#
loop_
_entity.id
_entity.type
_entity.pdbx_description
1 polymer ?
#
loop_
_entity_poly.entity_id
_entity_poly.type
_entity_poly.pdbx_seq_one_letter_code
_entity_poly.pdbx_strand_id
1 'polypeptide(L)'
;DSACALPPITLGGFDIKRLRASTEGIAKGVGVLGLINIQFALSGDILYVLEANPRASRTVPFTSKATAVPLAKAAARISLGATIAELREEGLLPKTGDGGTLPLDAPISVKEAVMPWSRFRDIHGRGVDTILGPEMRSTGEVMGIDSVFGTAYAKSQAGAYGPLPTKGRAFISVANRDKRSMIFPA
;
A
#
# COMPACT_ATOMS: atom_id res chain seq x y z
N ASP A 1 -0.23 -2.54 -9.19
CA ASP A 1 0.75 -3.62 -9.45
C ASP A 1 1.68 -3.85 -8.26
N SER A 2 2.12 -2.81 -7.53
CA SER A 2 2.92 -3.03 -6.32
C SER A 2 2.13 -3.64 -5.17
N ALA A 3 2.77 -4.60 -4.49
CA ALA A 3 2.45 -4.97 -3.12
C ALA A 3 2.76 -3.80 -2.16
N CYS A 4 2.04 -3.71 -1.04
CA CYS A 4 2.32 -2.72 0.00
C CYS A 4 1.93 -3.23 1.39
N ALA A 5 2.57 -2.69 2.43
CA ALA A 5 2.32 -3.05 3.82
C ALA A 5 1.84 -1.85 4.64
N LEU A 6 0.96 -2.12 5.61
CA LEU A 6 0.55 -1.20 6.66
C LEU A 6 0.64 -1.94 8.01
N PRO A 7 1.41 -1.45 8.99
CA PRO A 7 2.32 -0.30 8.94
C PRO A 7 3.52 -0.51 7.98
N PRO A 8 4.29 0.54 7.64
CA PRO A 8 5.51 0.39 6.84
C PRO A 8 6.57 -0.44 7.58
N ILE A 9 7.27 -1.31 6.86
CA ILE A 9 8.20 -2.30 7.46
C ILE A 9 9.63 -1.76 7.59
N THR A 10 10.07 -0.94 6.64
CA THR A 10 11.49 -0.52 6.53
C THR A 10 11.69 0.98 6.72
N LEU A 11 10.63 1.78 6.79
CA LEU A 11 10.74 3.23 6.97
C LEU A 11 10.96 3.57 8.45
N GLY A 12 11.96 4.40 8.73
CA GLY A 12 12.26 4.86 10.07
C GLY A 12 11.29 5.93 10.57
N GLY A 13 11.26 6.15 11.89
CA GLY A 13 10.41 7.18 12.50
C GLY A 13 10.73 8.61 12.01
N PHE A 14 11.97 8.88 11.62
CA PHE A 14 12.37 10.15 11.01
C PHE A 14 11.69 10.36 9.64
N ASP A 15 11.71 9.36 8.78
CA ASP A 15 11.09 9.42 7.45
C ASP A 15 9.58 9.56 7.55
N ILE A 16 8.96 8.82 8.47
CA ILE A 16 7.52 8.93 8.74
C ILE A 16 7.15 10.35 9.17
N LYS A 17 7.94 11.01 10.03
CA LYS A 17 7.70 12.41 10.42
C LYS A 17 7.78 13.36 9.22
N ARG A 18 8.77 13.18 8.34
CA ARG A 18 8.92 13.98 7.10
C ARG A 18 7.75 13.78 6.14
N LEU A 19 7.31 12.53 5.95
CA LEU A 19 6.15 12.17 5.14
C LEU A 19 4.88 12.85 5.67
N ARG A 20 4.66 12.84 6.99
CA ARG A 20 3.50 13.48 7.63
C ARG A 20 3.51 15.00 7.48
N ALA A 21 4.64 15.64 7.75
CA ALA A 21 4.79 17.09 7.60
C ALA A 21 4.53 17.52 6.14
N SER A 22 5.10 16.78 5.17
CA SER A 22 4.89 17.04 3.75
C SER A 22 3.43 16.82 3.33
N THR A 23 2.80 15.75 3.83
CA THR A 23 1.38 15.45 3.58
C THR A 23 0.47 16.56 4.08
N GLU A 24 0.70 17.05 5.30
CA GLU A 24 -0.09 18.14 5.87
C GLU A 24 0.10 19.46 5.09
N GLY A 25 1.35 19.80 4.73
CA GLY A 25 1.64 20.99 3.93
C GLY A 25 0.96 20.96 2.56
N ILE A 26 1.03 19.83 1.85
CA ILE A 26 0.38 19.65 0.55
C ILE A 26 -1.15 19.70 0.69
N ALA A 27 -1.72 18.99 1.67
CA ALA A 27 -3.17 18.97 1.86
C ALA A 27 -3.73 20.37 2.17
N LYS A 28 -3.03 21.16 2.99
CA LYS A 28 -3.36 22.57 3.26
C LYS A 28 -3.24 23.44 2.02
N GLY A 29 -2.14 23.31 1.27
CA GLY A 29 -1.89 24.10 0.06
C GLY A 29 -2.90 23.83 -1.06
N VAL A 30 -3.39 22.59 -1.18
CA VAL A 30 -4.44 22.22 -2.14
C VAL A 30 -5.85 22.59 -1.64
N GLY A 31 -6.02 22.78 -0.32
CA GLY A 31 -7.33 23.10 0.27
C GLY A 31 -8.28 21.90 0.30
N VAL A 32 -7.77 20.70 0.55
CA VAL A 32 -8.58 19.48 0.50
C VAL A 32 -9.63 19.43 1.61
N LEU A 33 -10.87 19.08 1.23
CA LEU A 33 -11.99 18.80 2.12
C LEU A 33 -12.49 17.37 1.87
N GLY A 34 -11.97 16.41 2.64
CA GLY A 34 -12.25 14.99 2.46
C GLY A 34 -10.95 14.18 2.33
N LEU A 35 -10.83 13.35 1.28
CA LEU A 35 -9.67 12.48 1.08
C LEU A 35 -8.67 13.08 0.09
N ILE A 36 -7.40 12.83 0.38
CA ILE A 36 -6.28 13.04 -0.52
C ILE A 36 -5.38 11.81 -0.48
N ASN A 37 -4.81 11.45 -1.62
CA ASN A 37 -3.74 10.46 -1.72
C ASN A 37 -2.49 11.11 -2.29
N ILE A 38 -1.37 10.97 -1.59
CA ILE A 38 -0.08 11.51 -2.03
C ILE A 38 0.89 10.35 -2.18
N GLN A 39 1.64 10.36 -3.27
CA GLN A 39 2.66 9.36 -3.55
C GLN A 39 4.02 10.00 -3.45
N PHE A 40 4.92 9.34 -2.73
CA PHE A 40 6.29 9.80 -2.50
C PHE A 40 7.28 8.76 -2.98
N ALA A 41 8.49 9.21 -3.32
CA ALA A 41 9.67 8.36 -3.49
C ALA A 41 10.75 8.81 -2.51
N LEU A 42 11.38 7.87 -1.81
CA LEU A 42 12.52 8.14 -0.94
C LEU A 42 13.76 7.50 -1.58
N SER A 43 14.75 8.31 -1.93
CA SER A 43 15.99 7.85 -2.56
C SER A 43 17.17 8.66 -2.04
N GLY A 44 18.20 7.97 -1.52
CA GLY A 44 19.39 8.62 -0.96
C GLY A 44 19.05 9.69 0.10
N ASP A 45 18.13 9.38 1.01
CA ASP A 45 17.57 10.29 2.04
C ASP A 45 16.79 11.52 1.51
N ILE A 46 16.64 11.65 0.20
CA ILE A 46 15.83 12.70 -0.41
C ILE A 46 14.40 12.19 -0.60
N LEU A 47 13.45 12.92 -0.01
CA LEU A 47 12.02 12.67 -0.13
C LEU A 47 11.46 13.48 -1.30
N TYR A 48 11.05 12.79 -2.35
CA TYR A 48 10.43 13.36 -3.55
C TYR A 48 8.91 13.17 -3.51
N VAL A 49 8.17 14.18 -3.95
CA VAL A 49 6.74 14.07 -4.21
C VAL A 49 6.56 13.62 -5.67
N LEU A 50 5.82 12.54 -5.89
CA LEU A 50 5.49 12.06 -7.22
C LEU A 50 4.21 12.72 -7.73
N GLU A 51 3.12 12.60 -6.97
CA GLU A 51 1.83 13.20 -7.29
C GLU A 51 0.94 13.35 -6.05
N ALA A 52 -0.05 14.24 -6.14
CA ALA A 52 -1.12 14.41 -5.17
C ALA A 52 -2.48 14.31 -5.87
N ASN A 53 -3.32 13.41 -5.38
CA ASN A 53 -4.65 13.13 -5.90
C ASN A 53 -5.70 13.56 -4.85
N PRO A 54 -6.32 14.76 -4.96
CA PRO A 54 -7.30 15.27 -3.99
C PRO A 54 -8.68 14.61 -4.16
N ARG A 55 -8.69 13.28 -4.04
CA ARG A 55 -9.85 12.40 -4.15
C ARG A 55 -9.57 11.08 -3.45
N ALA A 56 -10.59 10.25 -3.31
CA ALA A 56 -10.40 8.87 -2.89
C ALA A 56 -9.48 8.11 -3.88
N SER A 57 -8.49 7.41 -3.34
CA SER A 57 -7.66 6.47 -4.09
C SER A 57 -8.19 5.05 -3.98
N ARG A 58 -7.70 4.19 -4.86
CA ARG A 58 -7.96 2.74 -4.81
C ARG A 58 -7.50 2.06 -3.51
N THR A 59 -6.63 2.70 -2.72
CA THR A 59 -6.10 2.15 -1.45
C THR A 59 -6.97 2.47 -0.23
N VAL A 60 -8.02 3.28 -0.37
CA VAL A 60 -8.92 3.64 0.74
C VAL A 60 -9.62 2.41 1.35
N PRO A 61 -10.15 1.44 0.59
CA PRO A 61 -10.75 0.22 1.15
C PRO A 61 -9.74 -0.62 1.94
N PHE A 62 -8.55 -0.86 1.38
CA PHE A 62 -7.47 -1.58 2.07
C PHE A 62 -7.09 -0.89 3.39
N THR A 63 -6.84 0.42 3.35
CA THR A 63 -6.47 1.20 4.54
C THR A 63 -7.58 1.14 5.59
N SER A 64 -8.84 1.29 5.17
CA SER A 64 -9.99 1.24 6.09
C SER A 64 -10.12 -0.11 6.80
N LYS A 65 -9.83 -1.21 6.09
CA LYS A 65 -9.83 -2.56 6.67
C LYS A 65 -8.64 -2.79 7.58
N ALA A 66 -7.45 -2.35 7.19
CA ALA A 66 -6.22 -2.49 7.98
C ALA A 66 -6.29 -1.70 9.30
N THR A 67 -6.87 -0.51 9.29
CA THR A 67 -6.94 0.35 10.49
C THR A 67 -8.28 0.26 11.24
N ALA A 68 -9.25 -0.51 10.73
CA ALA A 68 -10.63 -0.52 11.20
C ALA A 68 -11.32 0.86 11.24
N VAL A 69 -10.90 1.81 10.39
CA VAL A 69 -11.47 3.16 10.29
C VAL A 69 -12.22 3.30 8.97
N PRO A 70 -13.53 3.63 8.96
CA PRO A 70 -14.30 3.75 7.72
C PRO A 70 -14.02 5.09 7.00
N LEU A 71 -12.83 5.23 6.40
CA LEU A 71 -12.32 6.48 5.84
C LEU A 71 -13.25 7.08 4.78
N ALA A 72 -13.82 6.26 3.89
CA ALA A 72 -14.76 6.74 2.87
C ALA A 72 -16.05 7.33 3.49
N LYS A 73 -16.57 6.71 4.55
CA LYS A 73 -17.74 7.22 5.28
C LYS A 73 -17.41 8.52 6.01
N ALA A 74 -16.27 8.58 6.68
CA ALA A 74 -15.79 9.79 7.34
C ALA A 74 -15.64 10.95 6.35
N ALA A 75 -15.02 10.71 5.20
CA ALA A 75 -14.83 11.70 4.15
C ALA A 75 -16.16 12.20 3.57
N ALA A 76 -17.12 11.30 3.32
CA ALA A 76 -18.45 11.68 2.86
C ALA A 76 -19.16 12.61 3.87
N ARG A 77 -19.04 12.34 5.18
CA ARG A 77 -19.59 13.23 6.21
C ARG A 77 -18.89 14.59 6.25
N ILE A 78 -17.58 14.62 6.08
CA ILE A 78 -16.82 15.88 5.97
C ILE A 78 -17.30 16.70 4.77
N SER A 79 -17.54 16.06 3.62
CA SER A 79 -18.09 16.74 2.45
C SER A 79 -19.50 17.30 2.65
N LEU A 80 -20.25 16.78 3.64
CA LEU A 80 -21.57 17.27 4.05
C LEU A 80 -21.51 18.28 5.21
N GLY A 81 -20.32 18.70 5.64
CA GLY A 81 -20.12 19.73 6.65
C GLY A 81 -19.71 19.24 8.04
N ALA A 82 -19.61 17.92 8.26
CA ALA A 82 -19.14 17.40 9.54
C ALA A 82 -17.65 17.71 9.76
N THR A 83 -17.30 18.05 10.99
CA THR A 83 -15.91 18.31 11.40
C THR A 83 -15.23 17.04 11.89
N ILE A 84 -13.90 16.96 11.79
CA ILE A 84 -13.12 15.84 12.36
C ILE A 84 -13.39 15.68 13.87
N ALA A 85 -13.65 16.78 14.60
CA ALA A 85 -13.95 16.75 16.02
C ALA A 85 -15.25 15.99 16.31
N GLU A 86 -16.35 16.32 15.62
CA GLU A 86 -17.63 15.61 15.72
C GLU A 86 -17.47 14.13 15.34
N LEU A 87 -16.74 13.84 14.26
CA LEU A 87 -16.49 12.46 13.84
C LEU A 87 -15.73 11.63 14.89
N ARG A 88 -14.86 12.27 15.69
CA ARG A 88 -14.12 11.63 16.78
C ARG A 88 -14.99 11.44 18.02
N GLU A 89 -15.82 12.42 18.34
CA GLU A 89 -16.74 12.36 19.48
C GLU A 89 -17.74 11.20 19.33
N GLU A 90 -18.28 11.03 18.12
CA GLU A 90 -19.20 9.95 17.78
C GLU A 90 -18.52 8.58 17.55
N GLY A 91 -17.19 8.52 17.62
CA GLY A 91 -16.41 7.29 17.46
C GLY A 91 -16.29 6.78 16.01
N LEU A 92 -16.60 7.59 15.00
CA LEU A 92 -16.34 7.23 13.60
C LEU A 92 -14.85 7.29 13.26
N LEU A 93 -14.12 8.23 13.87
CA LEU A 93 -12.67 8.36 13.80
C LEU A 93 -12.03 8.05 15.17
N PRO A 94 -10.76 7.58 15.22
CA PRO A 94 -10.03 7.42 16.46
C PRO A 94 -9.98 8.73 17.26
N LYS A 95 -10.23 8.65 18.59
CA LYS A 95 -10.26 9.81 19.50
C LYS A 95 -9.01 10.68 19.37
N THR A 96 -7.85 10.06 19.17
CA THR A 96 -6.55 10.71 18.99
C THR A 96 -5.76 9.99 17.90
N GLY A 97 -4.77 10.69 17.33
CA GLY A 97 -3.89 10.12 16.32
C GLY A 97 -4.57 9.79 14.98
N ASP A 98 -4.00 8.82 14.26
CA ASP A 98 -4.46 8.29 12.98
C ASP A 98 -3.92 6.86 12.74
N GLY A 99 -4.02 6.36 11.49
CA GLY A 99 -3.56 5.02 11.12
C GLY A 99 -2.04 4.78 11.28
N GLY A 100 -1.24 5.82 11.53
CA GLY A 100 0.18 5.71 11.88
C GLY A 100 0.47 5.55 13.38
N THR A 101 -0.55 5.66 14.23
CA THR A 101 -0.44 5.53 15.69
C THR A 101 -1.31 4.39 16.22
N LEU A 102 -1.45 3.32 15.44
CA LEU A 102 -2.15 2.12 15.88
C LEU A 102 -1.43 1.46 17.07
N PRO A 103 -2.14 0.69 17.91
CA PRO A 103 -1.53 -0.11 18.97
C PRO A 103 -0.37 -0.99 18.47
N LEU A 104 0.61 -1.27 19.33
CA LEU A 104 1.79 -2.08 18.95
C LEU A 104 1.43 -3.53 18.58
N ASP A 105 0.30 -4.02 19.08
CA ASP A 105 -0.29 -5.33 18.77
C ASP A 105 -1.23 -5.29 17.58
N ALA A 106 -1.41 -4.14 16.92
CA ALA A 106 -2.17 -4.05 15.69
C ALA A 106 -1.53 -4.95 14.61
N PRO A 107 -2.34 -5.73 13.88
CA PRO A 107 -1.81 -6.68 12.91
C PRO A 107 -1.20 -5.95 11.71
N ILE A 108 -0.22 -6.60 11.09
CA ILE A 108 0.37 -6.18 9.83
C ILE A 108 -0.54 -6.63 8.70
N SER A 109 -0.88 -5.67 7.84
CA SER A 109 -1.71 -5.87 6.66
C SER A 109 -0.89 -5.69 5.41
N VAL A 110 -0.88 -6.70 4.54
CA VAL A 110 -0.20 -6.67 3.24
C VAL A 110 -1.23 -6.76 2.14
N LYS A 111 -1.17 -5.82 1.21
CA LYS A 111 -1.96 -5.84 -0.03
C LYS A 111 -1.09 -6.36 -1.16
N GLU A 112 -1.60 -7.33 -1.92
CA GLU A 112 -0.97 -7.82 -3.15
C GLU A 112 -1.90 -7.61 -4.34
N ALA A 113 -1.34 -7.26 -5.50
CA ALA A 113 -2.05 -7.07 -6.74
C ALA A 113 -2.28 -8.41 -7.46
N VAL A 114 -3.39 -8.53 -8.20
CA VAL A 114 -3.71 -9.68 -9.04
C VAL A 114 -3.56 -9.30 -10.50
N MET A 115 -2.69 -10.02 -11.20
CA MET A 115 -2.30 -9.71 -12.59
C MET A 115 -3.05 -10.59 -13.59
N PRO A 116 -3.52 -10.05 -14.72
CA PRO A 116 -4.32 -10.79 -15.69
C PRO A 116 -3.48 -11.50 -16.78
N TRP A 117 -2.19 -11.78 -16.52
CA TRP A 117 -1.23 -12.22 -17.54
C TRP A 117 -1.67 -13.44 -18.36
N SER A 118 -2.37 -14.40 -17.74
CA SER A 118 -2.85 -15.61 -18.42
C SER A 118 -4.06 -15.37 -19.33
N ARG A 119 -4.70 -14.20 -19.27
CA ARG A 119 -5.94 -13.88 -19.99
C ARG A 119 -5.70 -13.26 -21.36
N PHE A 120 -4.52 -12.69 -21.61
CA PHE A 120 -4.25 -11.92 -22.81
C PHE A 120 -3.17 -12.58 -23.67
N ARG A 121 -3.46 -12.67 -24.97
CA ARG A 121 -2.54 -13.13 -26.01
C ARG A 121 -2.45 -12.08 -27.10
N ASP A 122 -1.30 -11.99 -27.75
CA ASP A 122 -1.11 -11.16 -28.93
C ASP A 122 -1.84 -11.74 -30.16
N ILE A 123 -1.80 -11.01 -31.26
CA ILE A 123 -2.44 -11.41 -32.54
C ILE A 123 -1.90 -12.73 -33.11
N HIS A 124 -0.75 -13.20 -32.63
CA HIS A 124 -0.12 -14.45 -33.03
C HIS A 124 -0.33 -15.57 -31.99
N GLY A 125 -1.14 -15.34 -30.96
CA GLY A 125 -1.45 -16.30 -29.91
C GLY A 125 -0.39 -16.42 -28.80
N ARG A 126 0.65 -15.59 -28.81
CA ARG A 126 1.70 -15.57 -27.76
C ARG A 126 1.19 -14.82 -26.54
N GLY A 127 1.61 -15.24 -25.35
CA GLY A 127 1.27 -14.51 -24.11
C GLY A 127 1.81 -13.08 -24.15
N VAL A 128 1.08 -12.14 -23.54
CA VAL A 128 1.57 -10.76 -23.36
C VAL A 128 2.76 -10.72 -22.40
N ASP A 129 3.57 -9.68 -22.51
CA ASP A 129 4.71 -9.45 -21.62
C ASP A 129 4.25 -9.30 -20.16
N THR A 130 4.85 -10.11 -19.28
CA THR A 130 4.52 -10.18 -17.85
C THR A 130 5.39 -9.26 -16.99
N ILE A 131 6.27 -8.47 -17.60
CA ILE A 131 7.13 -7.50 -16.90
C ILE A 131 6.28 -6.37 -16.30
N LEU A 132 6.55 -6.08 -15.03
CA LEU A 132 5.99 -4.92 -14.33
C LEU A 132 6.64 -3.62 -14.82
N GLY A 133 5.84 -2.56 -14.89
CA GLY A 133 6.29 -1.27 -15.40
C GLY A 133 5.63 -0.08 -14.69
N PRO A 134 5.82 1.14 -15.22
CA PRO A 134 5.21 2.35 -14.67
C PRO A 134 3.68 2.39 -14.91
N GLU A 135 3.19 1.63 -15.88
CA GLU A 135 1.76 1.49 -16.16
C GLU A 135 1.15 0.40 -15.26
N MET A 136 0.01 0.70 -14.64
CA MET A 136 -0.76 -0.26 -13.85
C MET A 136 -1.53 -1.23 -14.76
N ARG A 137 -1.29 -2.53 -14.59
CA ARG A 137 -1.95 -3.61 -15.36
C ARG A 137 -2.75 -4.58 -14.49
N SER A 138 -2.64 -4.51 -13.16
CA SER A 138 -3.39 -5.34 -12.23
C SER A 138 -4.89 -5.07 -12.29
N THR A 139 -5.70 -6.14 -12.22
CA THR A 139 -7.18 -6.05 -12.27
C THR A 139 -7.85 -6.20 -10.91
N GLY A 140 -7.13 -6.69 -9.91
CA GLY A 140 -7.66 -6.91 -8.57
C GLY A 140 -6.57 -6.83 -7.51
N GLU A 141 -6.98 -7.02 -6.26
CA GLU A 141 -6.09 -7.06 -5.11
C GLU A 141 -6.60 -8.03 -4.04
N VAL A 142 -5.68 -8.55 -3.23
CA VAL A 142 -5.95 -9.38 -2.07
C VAL A 142 -5.25 -8.81 -0.85
N MET A 143 -5.73 -9.16 0.35
CA MET A 143 -5.16 -8.71 1.62
C MET A 143 -4.76 -9.91 2.47
N GLY A 144 -3.50 -9.97 2.88
CA GLY A 144 -3.00 -10.84 3.92
C GLY A 144 -2.87 -10.09 5.23
N ILE A 145 -3.29 -10.71 6.33
CA ILE A 145 -3.24 -10.10 7.67
C ILE A 145 -2.65 -11.09 8.68
N ASP A 146 -1.69 -10.63 9.47
CA ASP A 146 -1.03 -11.42 10.51
C ASP A 146 -0.29 -10.53 11.51
N SER A 147 0.10 -11.07 12.66
CA SER A 147 0.98 -10.35 13.61
C SER A 147 2.43 -10.27 13.11
N VAL A 148 2.82 -11.12 12.15
CA VAL A 148 4.17 -11.18 11.58
C VAL A 148 4.16 -10.84 10.10
N PHE A 149 5.03 -9.91 9.67
CA PHE A 149 5.09 -9.44 8.27
C PHE A 149 5.26 -10.59 7.26
N GLY A 150 6.20 -11.51 7.50
CA GLY A 150 6.46 -12.62 6.58
C GLY A 150 5.22 -13.49 6.36
N THR A 151 4.46 -13.76 7.42
CA THR A 151 3.20 -14.53 7.34
C THR A 151 2.10 -13.73 6.66
N ALA A 152 1.94 -12.44 6.96
CA ALA A 152 0.98 -11.57 6.28
C ALA A 152 1.27 -11.49 4.77
N TYR A 153 2.55 -11.37 4.40
CA TYR A 153 3.00 -11.37 3.01
C TYR A 153 2.72 -12.71 2.34
N ALA A 154 3.07 -13.83 2.98
CA ALA A 154 2.79 -15.17 2.46
C ALA A 154 1.28 -15.42 2.25
N LYS A 155 0.42 -14.94 3.17
CA LYS A 155 -1.05 -14.98 3.02
C LYS A 155 -1.51 -14.18 1.79
N SER A 156 -0.95 -12.99 1.57
CA SER A 156 -1.29 -12.18 0.38
C SER A 156 -0.86 -12.86 -0.92
N GLN A 157 0.35 -13.44 -0.96
CA GLN A 157 0.83 -14.24 -2.10
C GLN A 157 -0.08 -15.45 -2.36
N ALA A 158 -0.46 -16.18 -1.30
CA ALA A 158 -1.34 -17.33 -1.39
C ALA A 158 -2.72 -16.95 -1.95
N GLY A 159 -3.25 -15.79 -1.54
CA GLY A 159 -4.52 -15.27 -2.05
C GLY A 159 -4.47 -14.85 -3.53
N ALA A 160 -3.34 -14.33 -4.01
CA ALA A 160 -3.21 -13.82 -5.38
C ALA A 160 -2.80 -14.91 -6.39
N TYR A 161 -1.86 -15.77 -6.00
CA TYR A 161 -1.15 -16.67 -6.92
C TYR A 161 -1.11 -18.14 -6.47
N GLY A 162 -1.68 -18.44 -5.30
CA GLY A 162 -1.53 -19.74 -4.65
C GLY A 162 -0.29 -19.81 -3.74
N PRO A 163 -0.22 -20.83 -2.89
CA PRO A 163 0.85 -20.95 -1.88
C PRO A 163 2.22 -21.11 -2.56
N LEU A 164 3.24 -20.45 -2.01
CA LEU A 164 4.61 -20.64 -2.45
C LEU A 164 5.08 -22.09 -2.16
N PRO A 165 5.79 -22.74 -3.09
CA PRO A 165 6.39 -24.05 -2.83
C PRO A 165 7.38 -23.98 -1.67
N THR A 166 7.28 -24.92 -0.72
CA THR A 166 8.19 -25.02 0.44
C THR A 166 9.37 -25.97 0.20
N LYS A 167 9.38 -26.67 -0.93
CA LYS A 167 10.45 -27.55 -1.40
C LYS A 167 10.49 -27.55 -2.92
N GLY A 168 11.63 -27.91 -3.50
CA GLY A 168 11.79 -28.02 -4.95
C GLY A 168 13.08 -27.38 -5.43
N ARG A 169 13.09 -26.94 -6.69
CA ARG A 169 14.21 -26.22 -7.30
C ARG A 169 13.79 -24.79 -7.61
N ALA A 170 14.60 -23.82 -7.19
CA ALA A 170 14.44 -22.43 -7.59
C ALA A 170 15.33 -22.12 -8.80
N PHE A 171 14.80 -21.41 -9.78
CA PHE A 171 15.58 -20.83 -10.87
C PHE A 171 15.87 -19.36 -10.55
N ILE A 172 17.14 -18.96 -10.59
CA ILE A 172 17.57 -17.62 -10.19
C ILE A 172 18.33 -16.97 -11.34
N SER A 173 17.79 -15.87 -11.83
CA SER A 173 18.42 -14.99 -12.79
C SER A 173 18.12 -13.55 -12.39
N VAL A 174 19.16 -12.77 -12.15
CA VAL A 174 19.05 -11.39 -11.63
C VAL A 174 19.88 -10.44 -12.48
N ALA A 175 19.43 -9.19 -12.60
CA ALA A 175 20.20 -8.16 -13.30
C ALA A 175 21.52 -7.89 -12.58
N ASN A 176 22.56 -7.49 -13.33
CA ASN A 176 23.90 -7.31 -12.77
C ASN A 176 23.95 -6.33 -11.58
N ARG A 177 23.13 -5.27 -11.61
CA ARG A 177 23.05 -4.28 -10.53
C ARG A 177 22.53 -4.85 -9.21
N ASP A 178 21.71 -5.89 -9.27
CA ASP A 178 21.04 -6.49 -8.10
C ASP A 178 21.85 -7.64 -7.49
N LYS A 179 22.88 -8.15 -8.18
CA LYS A 179 23.73 -9.27 -7.73
C LYS A 179 24.39 -9.02 -6.37
N ARG A 180 24.75 -7.76 -6.06
CA ARG A 180 25.40 -7.41 -4.78
C ARG A 180 24.46 -7.52 -3.58
N SER A 181 23.16 -7.29 -3.81
CA SER A 181 22.13 -7.31 -2.78
C SER A 181 21.45 -8.69 -2.68
N MET A 182 21.79 -9.61 -3.59
CA MET A 182 21.20 -10.93 -3.63
C MET A 182 21.73 -11.78 -2.48
N ILE A 183 20.81 -12.43 -1.77
CA ILE A 183 21.14 -13.53 -0.86
C ILE A 183 21.27 -14.78 -1.70
N PHE A 184 22.48 -15.34 -1.81
CA PHE A 184 22.68 -16.61 -2.50
C PHE A 184 21.95 -17.72 -1.73
N PRO A 185 21.19 -18.59 -2.40
CA PRO A 185 20.72 -19.82 -1.76
C PRO A 185 21.93 -20.61 -1.27
N ALA A 186 21.86 -21.10 -0.03
CA ALA A 186 22.81 -22.05 0.50
C ALA A 186 22.75 -23.38 -0.28
#